data_AF-A0A972X897-F1
#
_entry.id   AF-A0A972X897-F1
#
_cell.length_a   1.000
_cell.length_b   1.000
_cell.length_c   1.000
_cell.angle_alpha   90.00
_cell.angle_beta   90.00
_cell.angle_gamma   90.00
#
_symmetry.space_group_name_H-M   'P 1'
#
loop_
_entity.id
_entity.type
_entity.pdbx_description
1 polymer ?
#
loop_
_entity_poly.entity_id
_entity_poly.type
_entity_poly.pdbx_seq_one_letter_code
_entity_poly.pdbx_strand_id
1 'polypeptide(L)'
;YKKVEDWTNLSAVLEQITKLQPNFYSVWDFQAHNLSYNISVEFDDYHDRYSWVMKGIEFLRQGISYNQREPRLLGRMGWFIGHKIGTADEKVLYRRLFKADEDFHDRDRPGRTLPERDNWLVGREKYLAGQQLHDEGVPLKTTALIYHSEPMMTAINYAKALEEDGVFGDAARDGWKLAGTEMRRFALRDIPTTWDVPIRLGLREERLERASQLNVQLEQLLPGQYKAIEQKLRDQLTEEQKQSLETSPMDRTDDQHRAAFAATEATKVTWTMVAREAPQDVRDKARELARQYVETTETAEIIERYRDIVNFNFWRASCEAEVTEPALRAREAAWRADREFKAARLQPAKKAFEESFAAWREVLDGSEILREDMFMAEDLNELIDKYRKVLDQLDEKFPTPFVLQDMFDKR
;
A
#
# COMPACT_ATOMS: atom_id res chain seq x y z
N TYR A 1 -21.27 -0.40 -31.74
CA TYR A 1 -21.67 -1.44 -30.77
C TYR A 1 -22.47 -0.86 -29.61
N LYS A 2 -21.92 0.03 -28.77
CA LYS A 2 -22.65 0.62 -27.61
C LYS A 2 -24.03 1.24 -27.89
N LYS A 3 -24.25 1.84 -29.06
CA LYS A 3 -25.55 2.47 -29.40
C LYS A 3 -26.60 1.50 -29.97
N VAL A 4 -26.28 0.23 -30.21
CA VAL A 4 -27.14 -0.70 -30.97
C VAL A 4 -27.21 -2.11 -30.37
N GLU A 5 -26.57 -2.36 -29.22
CA GLU A 5 -26.58 -3.66 -28.51
C GLU A 5 -26.23 -4.90 -29.36
N ASP A 6 -25.36 -4.73 -30.36
CA ASP A 6 -24.96 -5.81 -31.26
C ASP A 6 -23.78 -6.61 -30.69
N TRP A 7 -24.09 -7.51 -29.77
CA TRP A 7 -23.12 -8.32 -29.00
C TRP A 7 -22.51 -9.48 -29.81
N THR A 8 -23.23 -9.96 -30.82
CA THR A 8 -22.76 -11.01 -31.74
C THR A 8 -21.63 -10.47 -32.63
N ASN A 9 -21.81 -9.28 -33.22
CA ASN A 9 -20.74 -8.66 -33.99
C ASN A 9 -19.55 -8.24 -33.12
N LEU A 10 -19.77 -7.86 -31.86
CA LEU A 10 -18.66 -7.62 -30.92
C LEU A 10 -17.79 -8.87 -30.75
N SER A 11 -18.39 -10.04 -30.56
CA SER A 11 -17.66 -11.30 -30.38
C SER A 11 -16.84 -11.66 -31.63
N ALA A 12 -17.41 -11.48 -32.82
CA ALA A 12 -16.71 -11.70 -34.09
C ALA A 12 -15.53 -10.72 -34.27
N VAL A 13 -15.68 -9.46 -33.87
CA VAL A 13 -14.61 -8.46 -33.91
C VAL A 13 -13.48 -8.80 -32.94
N LEU A 14 -13.81 -9.22 -31.71
CA LEU A 14 -12.80 -9.66 -30.75
C LEU A 14 -12.00 -10.86 -31.28
N GLU A 15 -12.66 -11.82 -31.91
CA GLU A 15 -11.99 -12.97 -32.54
C GLU A 15 -11.07 -12.54 -33.68
N GLN A 16 -11.49 -11.59 -34.53
CA GLN A 16 -10.63 -11.07 -35.60
C GLN A 16 -9.41 -10.32 -35.03
N ILE A 17 -9.60 -9.45 -34.04
CA ILE A 17 -8.51 -8.68 -33.43
C ILE A 17 -7.50 -9.61 -32.78
N THR A 18 -7.95 -10.62 -32.03
CA THR A 18 -7.05 -11.60 -31.38
C THR A 18 -6.29 -12.45 -32.39
N LYS A 19 -6.87 -12.76 -33.54
CA LYS A 19 -6.15 -13.44 -34.64
C LYS A 19 -5.11 -12.55 -35.33
N LEU A 20 -5.39 -11.26 -35.46
CA LEU A 20 -4.49 -10.30 -36.12
C LEU A 20 -3.31 -9.89 -35.23
N GLN A 21 -3.53 -9.74 -33.92
CA GLN A 21 -2.52 -9.27 -32.97
C GLN A 21 -2.50 -10.09 -31.66
N PRO A 22 -2.30 -11.43 -31.72
CA PRO A 22 -2.39 -12.30 -30.54
C PRO A 22 -1.33 -12.01 -29.49
N ASN A 23 -0.18 -11.45 -29.90
CA ASN A 23 0.97 -11.21 -29.02
C ASN A 23 1.00 -9.80 -28.41
N PHE A 24 -0.07 -9.01 -28.59
CA PHE A 24 -0.09 -7.62 -28.16
C PHE A 24 -0.85 -7.47 -26.84
N TYR A 25 -0.11 -7.27 -25.74
CA TYR A 25 -0.65 -7.10 -24.39
C TYR A 25 -1.89 -6.18 -24.33
N SER A 26 -1.84 -5.02 -24.99
CA SER A 26 -2.90 -4.02 -24.85
C SER A 26 -4.21 -4.43 -25.51
N VAL A 27 -4.20 -5.33 -26.50
CA VAL A 27 -5.42 -5.88 -27.09
C VAL A 27 -6.19 -6.65 -26.02
N TRP A 28 -5.50 -7.54 -25.32
CA TRP A 28 -6.09 -8.36 -24.27
C TRP A 28 -6.59 -7.52 -23.10
N ASP A 29 -5.76 -6.59 -22.62
CA ASP A 29 -6.09 -5.71 -21.50
C ASP A 29 -7.29 -4.80 -21.82
N PHE A 30 -7.22 -4.06 -22.95
CA PHE A 30 -8.26 -3.10 -23.31
C PHE A 30 -9.61 -3.76 -23.56
N GLN A 31 -9.63 -4.89 -24.28
CA GLN A 31 -10.89 -5.56 -24.60
C GLN A 31 -11.46 -6.29 -23.38
N ALA A 32 -10.64 -6.89 -22.52
CA ALA A 32 -11.11 -7.42 -21.25
C ALA A 32 -11.75 -6.30 -20.41
N HIS A 33 -11.12 -5.13 -20.31
CA HIS A 33 -11.69 -3.98 -19.62
C HIS A 33 -13.02 -3.54 -20.23
N ASN A 34 -13.10 -3.48 -21.57
CA ASN A 34 -14.33 -3.12 -22.26
C ASN A 34 -15.47 -4.10 -21.94
N LEU A 35 -15.19 -5.41 -21.87
CA LEU A 35 -16.16 -6.43 -21.48
C LEU A 35 -16.59 -6.29 -20.01
N SER A 36 -15.62 -6.30 -19.08
CA SER A 36 -15.90 -6.38 -17.65
C SER A 36 -16.30 -5.07 -16.99
N TYR A 37 -16.03 -3.91 -17.60
CA TYR A 37 -16.33 -2.60 -17.01
C TYR A 37 -17.30 -1.77 -17.85
N ASN A 38 -17.09 -1.68 -19.15
CA ASN A 38 -17.89 -0.79 -19.99
C ASN A 38 -19.19 -1.43 -20.47
N ILE A 39 -19.16 -2.72 -20.81
CA ILE A 39 -20.33 -3.43 -21.33
C ILE A 39 -21.14 -3.99 -20.19
N SER A 40 -20.49 -4.54 -19.15
CA SER A 40 -21.20 -5.12 -18.02
C SER A 40 -22.19 -4.16 -17.38
N VAL A 41 -21.89 -2.86 -17.32
CA VAL A 41 -22.76 -1.86 -16.64
C VAL A 41 -23.99 -1.47 -17.45
N GLU A 42 -24.08 -1.88 -18.71
CA GLU A 42 -25.23 -1.59 -19.58
C GLU A 42 -26.41 -2.57 -19.33
N PHE A 43 -26.23 -3.58 -18.47
CA PHE A 43 -27.23 -4.60 -18.18
C PHE A 43 -27.88 -4.39 -16.81
N ASP A 44 -29.21 -4.50 -16.75
CA ASP A 44 -29.99 -4.33 -15.53
C ASP A 44 -29.91 -5.55 -14.57
N ASP A 45 -29.81 -6.77 -15.11
CA ASP A 45 -29.67 -7.99 -14.28
C ASP A 45 -28.21 -8.22 -13.89
N TYR A 46 -27.96 -8.43 -12.60
CA TYR A 46 -26.62 -8.70 -12.08
C TYR A 46 -25.99 -10.00 -12.62
N HIS A 47 -26.79 -11.00 -13.02
CA HIS A 47 -26.27 -12.22 -13.64
C HIS A 47 -25.70 -11.91 -15.03
N ASP A 48 -26.35 -11.03 -15.79
CA ASP A 48 -25.85 -10.61 -17.09
C ASP A 48 -24.59 -9.76 -16.92
N ARG A 49 -24.58 -8.82 -15.96
CA ARG A 49 -23.37 -8.06 -15.60
C ARG A 49 -22.22 -9.00 -15.25
N TYR A 50 -22.45 -9.95 -14.35
CA TYR A 50 -21.47 -10.94 -13.92
C TYR A 50 -20.97 -11.79 -15.10
N SER A 51 -21.87 -12.23 -15.98
CA SER A 51 -21.50 -12.99 -17.18
C SER A 51 -20.54 -12.21 -18.09
N TRP A 52 -20.74 -10.89 -18.26
CA TRP A 52 -19.80 -10.04 -18.98
C TRP A 52 -18.48 -9.81 -18.24
N VAL A 53 -18.52 -9.71 -16.90
CA VAL A 53 -17.31 -9.69 -16.08
C VAL A 53 -16.47 -10.95 -16.32
N MET A 54 -17.09 -12.12 -16.23
CA MET A 54 -16.41 -13.40 -16.47
C MET A 54 -15.93 -13.55 -17.90
N LYS A 55 -16.68 -13.07 -18.91
CA LYS A 55 -16.20 -13.03 -20.31
C LYS A 55 -14.90 -12.25 -20.45
N GLY A 56 -14.73 -11.11 -19.78
CA GLY A 56 -13.48 -10.36 -19.82
C GLY A 56 -12.33 -11.06 -19.08
N ILE A 57 -12.61 -11.72 -17.95
CA ILE A 57 -11.61 -12.53 -17.22
C ILE A 57 -11.14 -13.72 -18.08
N GLU A 58 -12.09 -14.39 -18.74
CA GLU A 58 -11.82 -15.49 -19.67
C GLU A 58 -11.04 -15.02 -20.91
N PHE A 59 -11.33 -13.82 -21.39
CA PHE A 59 -10.56 -13.19 -22.47
C PHE A 59 -9.09 -12.97 -22.06
N LEU A 60 -8.84 -12.53 -20.82
CA LEU A 60 -7.46 -12.44 -20.28
C LEU A 60 -6.80 -13.81 -20.18
N ARG A 61 -7.53 -14.85 -19.74
CA ARG A 61 -7.00 -16.22 -19.68
C ARG A 61 -6.59 -16.73 -21.06
N GLN A 62 -7.38 -16.44 -22.09
CA GLN A 62 -7.01 -16.71 -23.48
C GLN A 62 -5.74 -15.93 -23.86
N GLY A 63 -5.66 -14.65 -23.54
CA GLY A 63 -4.47 -13.83 -23.79
C GLY A 63 -3.20 -14.38 -23.12
N ILE A 64 -3.30 -14.85 -21.88
CA ILE A 64 -2.19 -15.50 -21.15
C ILE A 64 -1.71 -16.74 -21.90
N SER A 65 -2.63 -17.55 -22.46
CA SER A 65 -2.26 -18.75 -23.22
C SER A 65 -1.43 -18.44 -24.48
N TYR A 66 -1.70 -17.31 -25.14
CA TYR A 66 -0.91 -16.83 -26.27
C TYR A 66 0.40 -16.14 -25.84
N ASN A 67 0.43 -15.58 -24.64
CA ASN A 67 1.50 -14.72 -24.15
C ASN A 67 2.09 -15.26 -22.84
N GLN A 68 2.60 -16.49 -22.86
CA GLN A 68 3.06 -17.21 -21.65
C GLN A 68 4.20 -16.51 -20.90
N ARG A 69 4.96 -15.63 -21.57
CA ARG A 69 6.03 -14.80 -20.99
C ARG A 69 5.63 -13.34 -20.81
N GLU A 70 4.36 -13.07 -20.48
CA GLU A 70 3.85 -11.72 -20.22
C GLU A 70 3.26 -11.63 -18.79
N PRO A 71 4.08 -11.29 -17.78
CA PRO A 71 3.65 -11.21 -16.38
C PRO A 71 2.52 -10.22 -16.14
N ARG A 72 2.41 -9.18 -16.99
CA ARG A 72 1.37 -8.17 -16.85
C ARG A 72 -0.01 -8.74 -17.08
N LEU A 73 -0.19 -9.68 -18.01
CA LEU A 73 -1.52 -10.29 -18.23
C LEU A 73 -1.98 -11.12 -17.03
N LEU A 74 -1.06 -11.81 -16.36
CA LEU A 74 -1.35 -12.47 -15.08
C LEU A 74 -1.77 -11.45 -14.02
N GLY A 75 -1.02 -10.34 -13.90
CA GLY A 75 -1.40 -9.25 -12.99
C GLY A 75 -2.76 -8.63 -13.32
N ARG A 76 -3.10 -8.45 -14.61
CA ARG A 76 -4.42 -7.96 -15.03
C ARG A 76 -5.54 -8.94 -14.71
N MET A 77 -5.33 -10.23 -14.94
CA MET A 77 -6.31 -11.24 -14.54
C MET A 77 -6.49 -11.24 -13.01
N GLY A 78 -5.39 -11.12 -12.26
CA GLY A 78 -5.40 -10.96 -10.81
C GLY A 78 -6.20 -9.75 -10.34
N TRP A 79 -5.98 -8.58 -10.96
CA TRP A 79 -6.72 -7.35 -10.70
C TRP A 79 -8.22 -7.51 -10.98
N PHE A 80 -8.60 -8.09 -12.11
CA PHE A 80 -10.01 -8.24 -12.47
C PHE A 80 -10.73 -9.17 -11.50
N ILE A 81 -10.12 -10.30 -11.17
CA ILE A 81 -10.70 -11.25 -10.20
C ILE A 81 -10.77 -10.61 -8.81
N GLY A 82 -9.69 -9.97 -8.33
CA GLY A 82 -9.70 -9.30 -7.03
C GLY A 82 -10.69 -8.13 -7.00
N HIS A 83 -10.45 -7.11 -7.81
CA HIS A 83 -11.17 -5.85 -7.77
C HIS A 83 -12.60 -5.96 -8.35
N LYS A 84 -12.78 -6.42 -9.60
CA LYS A 84 -14.10 -6.34 -10.24
C LYS A 84 -15.15 -7.23 -9.54
N ILE A 85 -14.74 -8.39 -9.03
CA ILE A 85 -15.63 -9.27 -8.26
C ILE A 85 -15.71 -8.81 -6.80
N GLY A 86 -14.60 -8.36 -6.22
CA GLY A 86 -14.49 -8.10 -4.79
C GLY A 86 -14.98 -6.74 -4.32
N THR A 87 -15.10 -5.73 -5.19
CA THR A 87 -15.42 -4.35 -4.78
C THR A 87 -16.62 -3.71 -5.50
N ALA A 88 -17.22 -4.39 -6.48
CA ALA A 88 -18.42 -3.90 -7.14
C ALA A 88 -19.60 -3.73 -6.17
N ASP A 89 -20.61 -2.93 -6.54
CA ASP A 89 -21.83 -2.77 -5.74
C ASP A 89 -22.52 -4.12 -5.50
N GLU A 90 -22.46 -5.03 -6.47
CA GLU A 90 -22.98 -6.40 -6.36
C GLU A 90 -21.94 -7.40 -5.81
N LYS A 91 -20.85 -6.96 -5.18
CA LYS A 91 -19.75 -7.83 -4.71
C LYS A 91 -20.22 -9.05 -3.93
N VAL A 92 -21.24 -8.91 -3.08
CA VAL A 92 -21.79 -10.02 -2.30
C VAL A 92 -22.34 -11.13 -3.21
N LEU A 93 -23.00 -10.76 -4.30
CA LEU A 93 -23.55 -11.68 -5.30
C LEU A 93 -22.43 -12.23 -6.17
N TYR A 94 -21.52 -11.39 -6.68
CA TYR A 94 -20.43 -11.82 -7.54
C TYR A 94 -19.46 -12.77 -6.85
N ARG A 95 -19.07 -12.50 -5.60
CA ARG A 95 -18.21 -13.40 -4.81
C ARG A 95 -18.85 -14.77 -4.62
N ARG A 96 -20.17 -14.81 -4.39
CA ARG A 96 -20.91 -16.08 -4.27
C ARG A 96 -20.93 -16.85 -5.59
N LEU A 97 -21.25 -16.17 -6.70
CA LEU A 97 -21.27 -16.78 -8.02
C LEU A 97 -19.88 -17.31 -8.41
N PHE A 98 -18.83 -16.49 -8.20
CA PHE A 98 -17.45 -16.86 -8.47
C PHE A 98 -17.02 -18.09 -7.68
N LYS A 99 -17.24 -18.09 -6.36
CA LYS A 99 -16.87 -19.21 -5.48
C LYS A 99 -17.56 -20.53 -5.88
N ALA A 100 -18.75 -20.45 -6.46
CA ALA A 100 -19.54 -21.59 -6.92
C ALA A 100 -19.23 -22.03 -8.36
N ASP A 101 -18.41 -21.27 -9.11
CA ASP A 101 -18.10 -21.54 -10.52
C ASP A 101 -17.07 -22.67 -10.67
N GLU A 102 -17.55 -23.92 -10.59
CA GLU A 102 -16.72 -25.11 -10.72
C GLU A 102 -15.95 -25.16 -12.04
N ASP A 103 -16.59 -24.82 -13.16
CA ASP A 103 -15.98 -24.88 -14.48
C ASP A 103 -14.82 -23.87 -14.62
N PHE A 104 -15.01 -22.64 -14.15
CA PHE A 104 -13.90 -21.67 -14.12
C PHE A 104 -12.74 -22.18 -13.26
N HIS A 105 -13.02 -22.63 -12.03
CA HIS A 105 -11.96 -23.01 -11.11
C HIS A 105 -11.21 -24.26 -11.56
N ASP A 106 -11.88 -25.26 -12.13
CA ASP A 106 -11.26 -26.47 -12.65
C ASP A 106 -10.37 -26.17 -13.86
N ARG A 107 -10.80 -25.27 -14.75
CA ARG A 107 -9.99 -24.85 -15.91
C ARG A 107 -8.84 -23.90 -15.54
N ASP A 108 -8.97 -23.17 -14.44
CA ASP A 108 -7.96 -22.21 -13.97
C ASP A 108 -6.87 -22.88 -13.12
N ARG A 109 -7.26 -23.73 -12.16
CA ARG A 109 -6.38 -24.55 -11.34
C ARG A 109 -7.14 -25.79 -10.83
N PRO A 110 -6.99 -26.95 -11.50
CA PRO A 110 -7.66 -28.19 -11.08
C PRO A 110 -7.39 -28.53 -9.61
N GLY A 111 -8.43 -28.94 -8.89
CA GLY A 111 -8.33 -29.36 -7.49
C GLY A 111 -8.36 -28.24 -6.46
N ARG A 112 -8.66 -26.99 -6.85
CA ARG A 112 -8.86 -25.87 -5.91
C ARG A 112 -10.03 -26.16 -4.96
N THR A 113 -9.75 -26.17 -3.65
CA THR A 113 -10.76 -26.39 -2.61
C THR A 113 -11.69 -25.19 -2.47
N LEU A 114 -12.90 -25.39 -1.93
CA LEU A 114 -13.90 -24.33 -1.83
C LEU A 114 -13.41 -23.07 -1.06
N PRO A 115 -12.64 -23.17 0.04
CA PRO A 115 -12.08 -21.98 0.70
C PRO A 115 -11.08 -21.20 -0.16
N GLU A 116 -10.30 -21.87 -1.01
CA GLU A 116 -9.31 -21.24 -1.89
C GLU A 116 -9.94 -20.54 -3.11
N ARG A 117 -11.23 -20.76 -3.36
CA ARG A 117 -12.01 -20.13 -4.45
C ARG A 117 -12.40 -18.68 -4.16
N ASP A 118 -11.93 -18.11 -3.06
CA ASP A 118 -12.08 -16.67 -2.78
C ASP A 118 -11.42 -15.82 -3.88
N ASN A 119 -12.10 -14.76 -4.33
CA ASN A 119 -11.64 -13.96 -5.46
C ASN A 119 -10.31 -13.24 -5.17
N TRP A 120 -10.08 -12.81 -3.93
CA TRP A 120 -8.81 -12.18 -3.56
C TRP A 120 -7.67 -13.19 -3.50
N LEU A 121 -7.94 -14.41 -3.00
CA LEU A 121 -6.95 -15.49 -3.00
C LEU A 121 -6.58 -15.95 -4.42
N VAL A 122 -7.58 -16.13 -5.30
CA VAL A 122 -7.33 -16.46 -6.70
C VAL A 122 -6.60 -15.31 -7.41
N GLY A 123 -6.97 -14.05 -7.13
CA GLY A 123 -6.26 -12.89 -7.66
C GLY A 123 -4.79 -12.86 -7.23
N ARG A 124 -4.52 -13.13 -5.95
CA ARG A 124 -3.16 -13.25 -5.40
C ARG A 124 -2.34 -14.32 -6.11
N GLU A 125 -2.91 -15.49 -6.39
CA GLU A 125 -2.21 -16.55 -7.13
C GLU A 125 -1.73 -16.10 -8.51
N LYS A 126 -2.50 -15.26 -9.21
CA LYS A 126 -2.08 -14.72 -10.52
C LYS A 126 -0.91 -13.77 -10.40
N TYR A 127 -0.93 -12.88 -9.39
CA TYR A 127 0.22 -12.00 -9.14
C TYR A 127 1.47 -12.81 -8.77
N LEU A 128 1.35 -13.83 -7.92
CA LEU A 128 2.48 -14.71 -7.57
C LEU A 128 3.04 -15.45 -8.79
N ALA A 129 2.19 -15.95 -9.68
CA ALA A 129 2.63 -16.57 -10.93
C ALA A 129 3.40 -15.58 -11.82
N GLY A 130 2.94 -14.33 -11.89
CA GLY A 130 3.64 -13.29 -12.65
C GLY A 130 4.93 -12.81 -11.99
N GLN A 131 5.00 -12.80 -10.65
CA GLN A 131 6.26 -12.59 -9.93
C GLN A 131 7.27 -13.70 -10.22
N GLN A 132 6.82 -14.96 -10.25
CA GLN A 132 7.68 -16.08 -10.60
C GLN A 132 8.26 -15.94 -12.01
N LEU A 133 7.45 -15.56 -13.01
CA LEU A 133 7.97 -15.29 -14.36
C LEU A 133 9.04 -14.19 -14.35
N HIS A 134 8.84 -13.14 -13.56
CA HIS A 134 9.84 -12.08 -13.42
C HIS A 134 11.13 -12.59 -12.77
N ASP A 135 11.01 -13.42 -11.72
CA ASP A 135 12.14 -14.07 -11.04
C ASP A 135 12.92 -15.01 -11.98
N GLU A 136 12.25 -15.60 -12.97
CA GLU A 136 12.84 -16.39 -14.07
C GLU A 136 13.49 -15.51 -15.17
N GLY A 137 13.57 -14.20 -14.97
CA GLY A 137 14.23 -13.25 -15.87
C GLY A 137 13.33 -12.67 -16.97
N VAL A 138 12.01 -12.85 -16.90
CA VAL A 138 11.09 -12.17 -17.82
C VAL A 138 11.00 -10.68 -17.45
N PRO A 139 11.23 -9.75 -18.40
CA PRO A 139 11.14 -8.32 -18.10
C PRO A 139 9.73 -7.92 -17.68
N LEU A 140 9.62 -7.25 -16.53
CA LEU A 140 8.38 -6.67 -16.06
C LEU A 140 8.22 -5.26 -16.65
N LYS A 141 7.42 -5.12 -17.71
CA LYS A 141 7.19 -3.85 -18.43
C LYS A 141 6.14 -2.96 -17.74
N THR A 142 6.27 -2.79 -16.43
CA THR A 142 5.44 -1.95 -15.56
C THR A 142 6.24 -1.55 -14.31
N THR A 143 5.66 -0.76 -13.41
CA THR A 143 6.32 -0.38 -12.15
C THR A 143 6.47 -1.59 -11.23
N ALA A 144 7.71 -2.08 -11.09
CA ALA A 144 8.01 -3.26 -10.27
C ALA A 144 7.60 -3.10 -8.81
N LEU A 145 7.79 -1.90 -8.24
CA LEU A 145 7.38 -1.59 -6.87
C LEU A 145 5.88 -1.85 -6.63
N ILE A 146 5.01 -1.33 -7.52
CA ILE A 146 3.56 -1.51 -7.43
C ILE A 146 3.20 -2.97 -7.68
N TYR A 147 3.70 -3.56 -8.77
CA TYR A 147 3.38 -4.94 -9.11
C TYR A 147 3.77 -5.93 -7.99
N HIS A 148 4.87 -5.65 -7.28
CA HIS A 148 5.35 -6.50 -6.20
C HIS A 148 4.60 -6.31 -4.88
N SER A 149 3.86 -5.21 -4.70
CA SER A 149 2.99 -5.04 -3.53
C SER A 149 1.62 -5.74 -3.69
N GLU A 150 1.21 -6.10 -4.91
CA GLU A 150 -0.13 -6.63 -5.17
C GLU A 150 -0.48 -7.94 -4.43
N PRO A 151 0.43 -8.92 -4.23
CA PRO A 151 0.12 -10.07 -3.36
C PRO A 151 -0.19 -9.70 -1.92
N MET A 152 0.47 -8.68 -1.38
CA MET A 152 0.17 -8.13 -0.06
C MET A 152 -1.19 -7.44 -0.07
N MET A 153 -1.47 -6.58 -1.05
CA MET A 153 -2.74 -5.87 -1.16
C MET A 153 -3.94 -6.83 -1.31
N THR A 154 -3.81 -7.87 -2.14
CA THR A 154 -4.83 -8.90 -2.28
C THR A 154 -5.04 -9.69 -0.99
N ALA A 155 -4.00 -10.00 -0.23
CA ALA A 155 -4.13 -10.64 1.09
C ALA A 155 -4.79 -9.74 2.15
N ILE A 156 -4.48 -8.44 2.15
CA ILE A 156 -5.14 -7.45 3.01
C ILE A 156 -6.63 -7.36 2.65
N ASN A 157 -6.94 -7.25 1.36
CA ASN A 157 -8.32 -7.17 0.90
C ASN A 157 -9.11 -8.46 1.17
N TYR A 158 -8.46 -9.63 1.16
CA TYR A 158 -9.05 -10.88 1.61
C TYR A 158 -9.44 -10.81 3.10
N ALA A 159 -8.54 -10.35 3.97
CA ALA A 159 -8.82 -10.22 5.39
C ALA A 159 -9.98 -9.25 5.66
N LYS A 160 -9.94 -8.05 5.04
CA LYS A 160 -11.02 -7.06 5.10
C LYS A 160 -12.35 -7.63 4.59
N ALA A 161 -12.32 -8.40 3.49
CA ALA A 161 -13.50 -9.03 2.92
C ALA A 161 -14.17 -10.03 3.88
N LEU A 162 -13.38 -10.83 4.62
CA LEU A 162 -13.91 -11.73 5.63
C LEU A 162 -14.68 -10.97 6.71
N GLU A 163 -14.10 -9.88 7.22
CA GLU A 163 -14.70 -9.06 8.26
C GLU A 163 -15.96 -8.33 7.78
N GLU A 164 -15.95 -7.80 6.55
CA GLU A 164 -17.14 -7.22 5.90
C GLU A 164 -18.28 -8.25 5.81
N ASP A 165 -17.95 -9.49 5.46
CA ASP A 165 -18.88 -10.60 5.31
C ASP A 165 -19.30 -11.21 6.67
N GLY A 166 -18.76 -10.70 7.78
CA GLY A 166 -19.09 -11.13 9.13
C GLY A 166 -18.39 -12.40 9.61
N VAL A 167 -17.28 -12.74 8.99
CA VAL A 167 -16.45 -13.90 9.32
C VAL A 167 -15.31 -13.44 10.23
N PHE A 168 -15.40 -13.80 11.52
CA PHE A 168 -14.43 -13.43 12.56
C PHE A 168 -13.73 -14.65 13.16
N GLY A 169 -12.94 -14.44 14.22
CA GLY A 169 -12.19 -15.49 14.91
C GLY A 169 -10.97 -15.95 14.11
N ASP A 170 -10.71 -17.26 14.10
CA ASP A 170 -9.51 -17.83 13.49
C ASP A 170 -9.39 -17.52 11.99
N ALA A 171 -10.50 -17.48 11.26
CA ALA A 171 -10.50 -17.17 9.83
C ALA A 171 -10.03 -15.73 9.54
N ALA A 172 -10.57 -14.73 10.26
CA ALA A 172 -10.12 -13.34 10.12
C ALA A 172 -8.65 -13.19 10.54
N ARG A 173 -8.26 -13.82 11.66
CA ARG A 173 -6.88 -13.84 12.12
C ARG A 173 -5.93 -14.45 11.09
N ASP A 174 -6.32 -15.56 10.47
CA ASP A 174 -5.52 -16.24 9.45
C ASP A 174 -5.43 -15.42 8.15
N GLY A 175 -6.49 -14.69 7.78
CA GLY A 175 -6.45 -13.69 6.72
C GLY A 175 -5.39 -12.61 6.98
N TRP A 176 -5.37 -12.02 8.17
CA TRP A 176 -4.36 -11.02 8.55
C TRP A 176 -2.95 -11.62 8.71
N LYS A 177 -2.81 -12.87 9.16
CA LYS A 177 -1.51 -13.58 9.13
C LYS A 177 -0.98 -13.77 7.71
N LEU A 178 -1.86 -14.06 6.74
CA LEU A 178 -1.49 -14.13 5.33
C LEU A 178 -1.02 -12.76 4.83
N ALA A 179 -1.76 -11.69 5.14
CA ALA A 179 -1.37 -10.31 4.80
C ALA A 179 0.02 -9.96 5.37
N GLY A 180 0.27 -10.23 6.66
CA GLY A 180 1.58 -10.02 7.28
C GLY A 180 2.69 -10.89 6.68
N THR A 181 2.37 -12.09 6.17
CA THR A 181 3.33 -12.94 5.48
C THR A 181 3.72 -12.35 4.13
N GLU A 182 2.76 -11.86 3.36
CA GLU A 182 3.04 -11.18 2.09
C GLU A 182 3.75 -9.84 2.28
N MET A 183 3.41 -9.08 3.33
CA MET A 183 4.13 -7.87 3.75
C MET A 183 5.61 -8.15 3.97
N ARG A 184 5.96 -9.22 4.70
CA ARG A 184 7.36 -9.63 4.92
C ARG A 184 8.06 -10.06 3.64
N ARG A 185 7.37 -10.79 2.76
CA ARG A 185 7.90 -11.18 1.45
C ARG A 185 8.21 -9.96 0.60
N PHE A 186 7.29 -9.00 0.53
CA PHE A 186 7.47 -7.75 -0.20
C PHE A 186 8.61 -6.91 0.39
N ALA A 187 8.70 -6.80 1.72
CA ALA A 187 9.77 -6.08 2.40
C ALA A 187 11.18 -6.59 2.04
N LEU A 188 11.33 -7.91 1.84
CA LEU A 188 12.62 -8.55 1.54
C LEU A 188 12.89 -8.71 0.04
N ARG A 189 11.94 -8.33 -0.82
CA ARG A 189 12.07 -8.49 -2.26
C ARG A 189 12.99 -7.41 -2.84
N ASP A 190 13.81 -7.80 -3.80
CA ASP A 190 14.63 -6.86 -4.57
C ASP A 190 13.74 -6.04 -5.51
N ILE A 191 13.75 -4.73 -5.32
CA ILE A 191 13.02 -3.77 -6.15
C ILE A 191 14.03 -2.99 -6.99
N PRO A 192 13.96 -3.08 -8.33
CA PRO A 192 14.84 -2.30 -9.18
C PRO A 192 14.58 -0.80 -8.99
N THR A 193 15.66 -0.03 -8.95
CA THR A 193 15.58 1.44 -8.87
C THR A 193 16.05 2.07 -10.18
N THR A 194 15.80 3.37 -10.34
CA THR A 194 16.29 4.17 -11.46
C THR A 194 17.83 4.25 -11.54
N TRP A 195 18.53 3.84 -10.48
CA TRP A 195 19.99 3.93 -10.34
C TRP A 195 20.70 2.58 -10.51
N ASP A 196 20.00 1.56 -11.03
CA ASP A 196 20.51 0.21 -11.29
C ASP A 196 21.07 -0.53 -10.05
N VAL A 197 20.74 -0.04 -8.85
CA VAL A 197 20.99 -0.72 -7.59
C VAL A 197 19.64 -1.15 -7.00
N PRO A 198 19.35 -2.45 -6.90
CA PRO A 198 18.11 -2.90 -6.30
C PRO A 198 18.09 -2.60 -4.80
N ILE A 199 16.91 -2.27 -4.29
CA ILE A 199 16.69 -2.04 -2.86
C ILE A 199 15.76 -3.10 -2.30
N ARG A 200 15.83 -3.31 -0.98
CA ARG A 200 14.83 -4.06 -0.22
C ARG A 200 14.20 -3.13 0.77
N LEU A 201 12.87 -3.00 0.70
CA LEU A 201 12.16 -2.01 1.51
C LEU A 201 12.38 -2.24 3.00
N GLY A 202 12.49 -3.49 3.45
CA GLY A 202 12.70 -3.87 4.84
C GLY A 202 14.08 -3.54 5.43
N LEU A 203 15.05 -3.11 4.63
CA LEU A 203 16.41 -2.86 5.11
C LEU A 203 16.65 -1.42 5.61
N ARG A 204 15.67 -0.52 5.54
CA ARG A 204 15.85 0.90 5.90
C ARG A 204 16.47 1.08 7.29
N GLU A 205 15.88 0.44 8.29
CA GLU A 205 16.30 0.55 9.69
C GLU A 205 17.73 0.02 9.89
N GLU A 206 18.09 -1.09 9.24
CA GLU A 206 19.46 -1.62 9.22
C GLU A 206 20.44 -0.64 8.56
N ARG A 207 20.04 -0.01 7.45
CA ARG A 207 20.87 1.02 6.79
C ARG A 207 21.09 2.22 7.71
N LEU A 208 20.07 2.71 8.39
CA LEU A 208 20.22 3.81 9.34
C LEU A 208 21.13 3.46 10.51
N GLU A 209 21.00 2.25 11.07
CA GLU A 209 21.90 1.78 12.12
C GLU A 209 23.35 1.71 11.63
N ARG A 210 23.57 1.16 10.44
CA ARG A 210 24.90 1.10 9.84
C ARG A 210 25.49 2.49 9.59
N ALA A 211 24.68 3.44 9.10
CA ALA A 211 25.10 4.84 8.92
C ALA A 211 25.49 5.48 10.27
N SER A 212 24.71 5.24 11.33
CA SER A 212 25.03 5.71 12.69
C SER A 212 26.36 5.14 13.19
N GLN A 213 26.60 3.84 13.01
CA GLN A 213 27.86 3.20 13.38
C GLN A 213 29.06 3.77 12.59
N LEU A 214 28.89 4.02 11.29
CA LEU A 214 29.91 4.64 10.45
C LEU A 214 30.20 6.08 10.88
N ASN A 215 29.16 6.85 11.24
CA ASN A 215 29.31 8.19 11.79
C ASN A 215 30.14 8.20 13.08
N VAL A 216 29.89 7.26 14.00
CA VAL A 216 30.68 7.10 15.22
C VAL A 216 32.15 6.79 14.89
N GLN A 217 32.42 5.91 13.92
CA GLN A 217 33.80 5.59 13.51
C GLN A 217 34.51 6.79 12.88
N LEU A 218 33.80 7.58 12.08
CA LEU A 218 34.32 8.80 11.47
C LEU A 218 34.65 9.87 12.52
N GLU A 219 33.78 10.08 13.51
CA GLU A 219 34.05 10.97 14.65
C GLU A 219 35.24 10.49 15.49
N GLN A 220 35.39 9.18 15.71
CA GLN A 220 36.56 8.64 16.42
C GLN A 220 37.85 8.82 15.63
N LEU A 221 37.81 8.70 14.30
CA LEU A 221 38.96 8.84 13.42
C LEU A 221 39.37 10.31 13.24
N LEU A 222 38.40 11.22 13.22
CA LEU A 222 38.58 12.65 12.96
C LEU A 222 37.89 13.50 14.05
N PRO A 223 38.32 13.39 15.31
CA PRO A 223 37.60 13.96 16.44
C PRO A 223 37.45 15.48 16.32
N GLY A 224 36.20 15.94 16.31
CA GLY A 224 35.85 17.36 16.25
C GLY A 224 36.06 18.04 14.90
N GLN A 225 36.58 17.34 13.89
CA GLN A 225 36.82 17.92 12.56
C GLN A 225 35.51 18.29 11.85
N TYR A 226 34.46 17.49 12.01
CA TYR A 226 33.16 17.78 11.42
C TYR A 226 32.63 19.13 11.91
N LYS A 227 32.60 19.33 13.23
CA LYS A 227 32.19 20.59 13.87
C LYS A 227 33.12 21.75 13.51
N ALA A 228 34.42 21.52 13.39
CA ALA A 228 35.37 22.55 13.00
C ALA A 228 35.10 23.07 11.57
N ILE A 229 34.79 22.17 10.63
CA ILE A 229 34.41 22.54 9.26
C ILE A 229 33.04 23.23 9.27
N GLU A 230 32.07 22.75 10.06
CA GLU A 230 30.77 23.40 10.21
C GLU A 230 30.92 24.85 10.68
N GLN A 231 31.72 25.08 11.73
CA GLN A 231 31.97 26.42 12.25
C GLN A 231 32.67 27.31 11.21
N LYS A 232 33.67 26.78 10.51
CA LYS A 232 34.38 27.49 9.44
C LYS A 232 33.44 27.95 8.32
N LEU A 233 32.43 27.14 7.96
CA LEU A 233 31.42 27.52 6.97
C LEU A 233 30.43 28.55 7.53
N ARG A 234 30.00 28.39 8.79
CA ARG A 234 29.12 29.36 9.46
C ARG A 234 29.77 30.75 9.60
N ASP A 235 31.07 30.79 9.86
CA ASP A 235 31.82 32.05 9.97
C ASP A 235 31.91 32.80 8.63
N GLN A 236 31.73 32.10 7.51
CA GLN A 236 31.73 32.68 6.15
C GLN A 236 30.37 33.21 5.70
N LEU A 237 29.30 32.96 6.46
CA LEU A 237 27.97 33.50 6.15
C LEU A 237 27.95 35.03 6.27
N THR A 238 27.16 35.67 5.42
CA THR A 238 26.88 37.11 5.54
C THR A 238 26.03 37.39 6.78
N GLU A 239 26.05 38.62 7.27
CA GLU A 239 25.20 39.03 8.40
C GLU A 239 23.71 38.84 8.10
N GLU A 240 23.29 39.08 6.85
CA GLU A 240 21.92 38.83 6.39
C GLU A 240 21.54 37.34 6.46
N GLN A 241 22.45 36.45 6.07
CA GLN A 241 22.26 35.00 6.15
C GLN A 241 22.16 34.52 7.60
N LYS A 242 23.05 35.01 8.48
CA LYS A 242 23.03 34.69 9.91
C LYS A 242 21.71 35.14 10.56
N GLN A 243 21.31 36.39 10.31
CA GLN A 243 20.06 36.94 10.83
C GLN A 243 18.84 36.15 10.32
N SER A 244 18.86 35.73 9.05
CA SER A 244 17.78 34.93 8.48
C SER A 244 17.67 33.53 9.08
N LEU A 245 18.79 32.91 9.48
CA LEU A 245 18.79 31.63 10.19
C LEU A 245 18.26 31.75 11.62
N GLU A 246 18.51 32.87 12.31
CA GLU A 246 18.03 33.15 13.67
C GLU A 246 16.54 33.50 13.72
N THR A 247 16.00 34.15 12.67
CA THR A 247 14.57 34.41 12.56
C THR A 247 13.79 33.10 12.46
N SER A 248 12.76 32.97 13.29
CA SER A 248 11.79 31.85 13.26
C SER A 248 11.23 31.65 11.84
N PRO A 249 11.10 30.39 11.35
CA PRO A 249 10.59 30.13 10.01
C PRO A 249 9.22 30.76 9.70
N MET A 250 8.37 30.96 10.70
CA MET A 250 7.04 31.57 10.54
C MET A 250 7.09 33.11 10.45
N ASP A 251 8.20 33.73 10.87
CA ASP A 251 8.38 35.18 10.94
C ASP A 251 9.33 35.72 9.85
N ARG A 252 9.82 34.84 8.96
CA ARG A 252 10.73 35.22 7.87
C ARG A 252 9.98 35.92 6.75
N THR A 253 10.58 36.99 6.20
CA THR A 253 10.19 37.53 4.90
C THR A 253 10.61 36.59 3.76
N ASP A 254 10.07 36.78 2.55
CA ASP A 254 10.48 35.99 1.37
C ASP A 254 11.99 36.06 1.09
N ASP A 255 12.60 37.24 1.27
CA ASP A 255 14.04 37.44 1.15
C ASP A 255 14.81 36.66 2.22
N GLN A 256 14.34 36.69 3.47
CA GLN A 256 14.93 35.92 4.56
C GLN A 256 14.74 34.42 4.36
N HIS A 257 13.65 33.96 3.76
CA HIS A 257 13.48 32.57 3.37
C HIS A 257 14.52 32.13 2.35
N ARG A 258 14.74 32.94 1.30
CA ARG A 258 15.80 32.67 0.29
C ARG A 258 17.19 32.68 0.91
N ALA A 259 17.48 33.69 1.74
CA ALA A 259 18.78 33.83 2.41
C ALA A 259 19.04 32.69 3.39
N ALA A 260 18.04 32.28 4.19
CA ALA A 260 18.15 31.15 5.11
C ALA A 260 18.34 29.81 4.38
N PHE A 261 17.66 29.60 3.25
CA PHE A 261 17.85 28.42 2.41
C PHE A 261 19.28 28.39 1.85
N ALA A 262 19.75 29.49 1.27
CA ALA A 262 21.12 29.61 0.76
C ALA A 262 22.17 29.42 1.87
N ALA A 263 21.92 29.94 3.07
CA ALA A 263 22.79 29.76 4.23
C ALA A 263 22.84 28.30 4.71
N THR A 264 21.70 27.61 4.70
CA THR A 264 21.60 26.19 5.06
C THR A 264 22.40 25.34 4.07
N GLU A 265 22.26 25.58 2.77
CA GLU A 265 23.03 24.87 1.75
C GLU A 265 24.53 25.20 1.83
N ALA A 266 24.89 26.46 2.10
CA ALA A 266 26.29 26.88 2.25
C ALA A 266 26.98 26.31 3.50
N THR A 267 26.22 25.98 4.55
CA THR A 267 26.75 25.42 5.81
C THR A 267 26.63 23.90 5.90
N LYS A 268 26.06 23.25 4.88
CA LYS A 268 25.89 21.81 4.83
C LYS A 268 27.25 21.10 4.77
N VAL A 269 27.66 20.51 5.89
CA VAL A 269 28.87 19.68 5.96
C VAL A 269 28.55 18.25 5.54
N THR A 270 29.50 17.59 4.90
CA THR A 270 29.44 16.15 4.60
C THR A 270 30.73 15.46 5.04
N TRP A 271 30.65 14.18 5.37
CA TRP A 271 31.84 13.40 5.70
C TRP A 271 32.86 13.32 4.56
N THR A 272 32.43 13.44 3.30
CA THR A 272 33.32 13.54 2.14
C THR A 272 34.19 14.80 2.20
N MET A 273 33.64 15.93 2.64
CA MET A 273 34.40 17.17 2.86
C MET A 273 35.42 17.00 4.00
N VAL A 274 34.97 16.44 5.13
CA VAL A 274 35.84 16.21 6.30
C VAL A 274 36.97 15.24 5.97
N ALA A 275 36.67 14.14 5.28
CA ALA A 275 37.67 13.15 4.87
C ALA A 275 38.70 13.70 3.86
N ARG A 276 38.39 14.78 3.14
CA ARG A 276 39.34 15.45 2.24
C ARG A 276 40.40 16.25 3.01
N GLU A 277 40.03 16.86 4.13
CA GLU A 277 40.93 17.60 5.02
C GLU A 277 41.65 16.71 6.05
N ALA A 278 41.33 15.40 6.08
CA ALA A 278 41.92 14.44 6.99
C ALA A 278 43.47 14.37 6.93
N PRO A 279 44.14 14.13 8.08
CA PRO A 279 45.58 13.88 8.15
C PRO A 279 46.02 12.73 7.23
N GLN A 280 47.22 12.82 6.66
CA GLN A 280 47.67 11.94 5.58
C GLN A 280 47.71 10.45 5.97
N ASP A 281 47.97 10.14 7.23
CA ASP A 281 48.04 8.79 7.81
C ASP A 281 46.66 8.11 7.94
N VAL A 282 45.59 8.88 8.08
CA VAL A 282 44.21 8.35 8.21
C VAL A 282 43.31 8.68 7.02
N ARG A 283 43.77 9.49 6.07
CA ARG A 283 42.98 10.04 4.96
C ARG A 283 42.28 8.99 4.12
N ASP A 284 42.97 7.92 3.73
CA ASP A 284 42.38 6.89 2.88
C ASP A 284 41.28 6.11 3.62
N LYS A 285 41.52 5.81 4.90
CA LYS A 285 40.50 5.19 5.77
C LYS A 285 39.30 6.11 5.97
N ALA A 286 39.53 7.40 6.19
CA ALA A 286 38.47 8.40 6.35
C ALA A 286 37.63 8.53 5.07
N ARG A 287 38.26 8.54 3.89
CA ARG A 287 37.57 8.58 2.60
C ARG A 287 36.71 7.35 2.37
N GLU A 288 37.23 6.17 2.68
CA GLU A 288 36.46 4.94 2.53
C GLU A 288 35.26 4.89 3.49
N LEU A 289 35.46 5.24 4.76
CA LEU A 289 34.35 5.32 5.73
C LEU A 289 33.31 6.37 5.32
N ALA A 290 33.74 7.54 4.84
CA ALA A 290 32.85 8.58 4.35
C ALA A 290 32.04 8.12 3.13
N ARG A 291 32.68 7.40 2.19
CA ARG A 291 32.01 6.81 1.02
C ARG A 291 30.94 5.81 1.46
N GLN A 292 31.27 4.90 2.37
CA GLN A 292 30.31 3.92 2.92
C GLN A 292 29.17 4.60 3.66
N TYR A 293 29.46 5.66 4.42
CA TYR A 293 28.44 6.45 5.12
C TYR A 293 27.44 7.03 4.12
N VAL A 294 27.94 7.75 3.10
CA VAL A 294 27.11 8.35 2.04
C VAL A 294 26.27 7.30 1.33
N GLU A 295 26.89 6.21 0.86
CA GLU A 295 26.19 5.12 0.18
C GLU A 295 25.07 4.53 1.04
N THR A 296 25.34 4.34 2.34
CA THR A 296 24.37 3.77 3.28
C THR A 296 23.22 4.75 3.56
N THR A 297 23.51 6.03 3.76
CA THR A 297 22.47 7.07 4.00
C THR A 297 21.61 7.28 2.76
N GLU A 298 22.22 7.38 1.58
CA GLU A 298 21.48 7.55 0.32
C GLU A 298 20.60 6.33 0.04
N THR A 299 21.09 5.12 0.31
CA THR A 299 20.29 3.90 0.22
C THR A 299 19.08 3.94 1.15
N ALA A 300 19.25 4.39 2.40
CA ALA A 300 18.14 4.52 3.36
C ALA A 300 17.09 5.54 2.88
N GLU A 301 17.53 6.68 2.34
CA GLU A 301 16.64 7.70 1.76
C GLU A 301 15.91 7.20 0.50
N ILE A 302 16.60 6.47 -0.38
CA ILE A 302 15.97 5.83 -1.54
C ILE A 302 14.88 4.86 -1.07
N ILE A 303 15.18 4.03 -0.07
CA ILE A 303 14.20 3.10 0.48
C ILE A 303 13.00 3.86 1.03
N GLU A 304 13.20 4.95 1.76
CA GLU A 304 12.08 5.73 2.28
C GLU A 304 11.18 6.28 1.18
N ARG A 305 11.76 6.91 0.16
CA ARG A 305 10.97 7.42 -0.98
C ARG A 305 10.14 6.32 -1.64
N TYR A 306 10.66 5.10 -1.73
CA TYR A 306 9.92 3.97 -2.28
C TYR A 306 8.87 3.43 -1.32
N ARG A 307 9.13 3.43 0.00
CA ARG A 307 8.14 3.11 1.02
C ARG A 307 6.95 4.07 0.94
N ASP A 308 7.18 5.35 0.73
CA ASP A 308 6.13 6.38 0.63
C ASP A 308 5.20 6.16 -0.57
N ILE A 309 5.74 5.78 -1.74
CA ILE A 309 4.94 5.55 -2.96
C ILE A 309 3.83 4.50 -2.74
N VAL A 310 4.06 3.52 -1.87
CA VAL A 310 3.14 2.41 -1.62
C VAL A 310 2.60 2.38 -0.19
N ASN A 311 2.76 3.46 0.58
CA ASN A 311 2.36 3.54 2.00
C ASN A 311 2.88 2.35 2.83
N PHE A 312 4.11 1.91 2.58
CA PHE A 312 4.68 0.68 3.15
C PHE A 312 4.62 0.67 4.68
N ASN A 313 4.97 1.78 5.33
CA ASN A 313 5.01 1.86 6.79
C ASN A 313 3.61 1.69 7.40
N PHE A 314 2.59 2.31 6.79
CA PHE A 314 1.19 2.14 7.18
C PHE A 314 0.75 0.68 7.01
N TRP A 315 0.89 0.09 5.83
CA TRP A 315 0.45 -1.29 5.60
C TRP A 315 1.20 -2.32 6.46
N ARG A 316 2.48 -2.06 6.77
CA ARG A 316 3.25 -2.86 7.74
C ARG A 316 2.58 -2.81 9.11
N ALA A 317 2.34 -1.61 9.62
CA ALA A 317 1.72 -1.41 10.92
C ALA A 317 0.29 -1.99 10.97
N SER A 318 -0.51 -1.85 9.90
CA SER A 318 -1.83 -2.47 9.80
C SER A 318 -1.73 -4.00 9.88
N CYS A 319 -0.84 -4.64 9.11
CA CYS A 319 -0.69 -6.09 9.16
C CYS A 319 -0.24 -6.61 10.55
N GLU A 320 0.58 -5.83 11.26
CA GLU A 320 1.03 -6.13 12.62
C GLU A 320 -0.07 -5.94 13.66
N ALA A 321 -0.88 -4.88 13.52
CA ALA A 321 -1.95 -4.54 14.44
C ALA A 321 -3.19 -5.43 14.26
N GLU A 322 -3.62 -5.69 13.02
CA GLU A 322 -4.90 -6.33 12.72
C GLU A 322 -4.97 -7.81 13.10
N VAL A 323 -3.82 -8.45 13.32
CA VAL A 323 -3.76 -9.83 13.85
C VAL A 323 -3.92 -9.88 15.38
N THR A 324 -3.84 -8.74 16.07
CA THR A 324 -3.92 -8.65 17.53
C THR A 324 -5.36 -8.77 18.02
N GLU A 325 -5.53 -9.19 19.28
CA GLU A 325 -6.86 -9.34 19.87
C GLU A 325 -7.66 -8.02 19.93
N PRO A 326 -7.05 -6.86 20.29
CA PRO A 326 -7.78 -5.59 20.25
C PRO A 326 -8.31 -5.23 18.86
N ALA A 327 -7.54 -5.41 17.79
CA ALA A 327 -7.98 -5.06 16.44
C ALA A 327 -9.12 -5.97 15.96
N LEU A 328 -9.01 -7.29 16.17
CA LEU A 328 -10.07 -8.24 15.83
C LEU A 328 -11.38 -7.91 16.57
N ARG A 329 -11.30 -7.61 17.87
CA ARG A 329 -12.46 -7.14 18.65
C ARG A 329 -13.03 -5.83 18.11
N ALA A 330 -12.18 -4.89 17.72
CA ALA A 330 -12.61 -3.60 17.19
C ALA A 330 -13.40 -3.77 15.89
N ARG A 331 -12.90 -4.62 14.96
CA ARG A 331 -13.55 -4.96 13.69
C ARG A 331 -14.88 -5.69 13.90
N GLU A 332 -14.91 -6.70 14.77
CA GLU A 332 -16.14 -7.45 15.07
C GLU A 332 -17.20 -6.57 15.73
N ALA A 333 -16.82 -5.74 16.69
CA ALA A 333 -17.74 -4.82 17.37
C ALA A 333 -18.30 -3.77 16.39
N ALA A 334 -17.48 -3.22 15.49
CA ALA A 334 -17.93 -2.29 14.45
C ALA A 334 -18.95 -2.94 13.52
N TRP A 335 -18.67 -4.17 13.06
CA TRP A 335 -19.60 -4.92 12.21
C TRP A 335 -20.92 -5.22 12.92
N ARG A 336 -20.86 -5.64 14.19
CA ARG A 336 -22.06 -5.84 15.01
C ARG A 336 -22.86 -4.55 15.15
N ALA A 337 -22.20 -3.43 15.40
CA ALA A 337 -22.85 -2.13 15.54
C ALA A 337 -23.63 -1.74 14.27
N ASP A 338 -23.03 -1.90 13.09
CA ASP A 338 -23.69 -1.63 11.80
C ASP A 338 -24.91 -2.53 11.58
N ARG A 339 -24.83 -3.81 11.97
CA ARG A 339 -25.97 -4.74 11.90
C ARG A 339 -27.11 -4.40 12.85
N GLU A 340 -26.81 -4.11 14.10
CA GLU A 340 -27.83 -3.72 15.07
C GLU A 340 -28.49 -2.39 14.67
N PHE A 341 -27.72 -1.45 14.11
CA PHE A 341 -28.25 -0.19 13.60
C PHE A 341 -29.20 -0.41 12.42
N LYS A 342 -28.82 -1.23 11.43
CA LYS A 342 -29.69 -1.63 10.31
C LYS A 342 -30.96 -2.34 10.77
N ALA A 343 -30.91 -3.04 11.90
CA ALA A 343 -32.06 -3.69 12.52
C ALA A 343 -32.90 -2.74 13.41
N ALA A 344 -32.62 -1.44 13.40
CA ALA A 344 -33.26 -0.41 14.23
C ALA A 344 -33.13 -0.67 15.75
N ARG A 345 -32.11 -1.42 16.17
CA ARG A 345 -31.80 -1.71 17.58
C ARG A 345 -30.72 -0.74 18.07
N LEU A 346 -31.17 0.48 18.36
CA LEU A 346 -30.27 1.62 18.59
C LEU A 346 -29.38 1.47 19.84
N GLN A 347 -29.93 1.00 20.97
CA GLN A 347 -29.14 0.83 22.21
C GLN A 347 -28.05 -0.26 22.06
N PRO A 348 -28.35 -1.46 21.51
CA PRO A 348 -27.31 -2.43 21.15
C PRO A 348 -26.27 -1.90 20.16
N ALA A 349 -26.69 -1.14 19.13
CA ALA A 349 -25.78 -0.54 18.17
C ALA A 349 -24.82 0.44 18.83
N LYS A 350 -25.35 1.36 19.66
CA LYS A 350 -24.57 2.32 20.44
C LYS A 350 -23.50 1.62 21.27
N LYS A 351 -23.89 0.60 22.05
CA LYS A 351 -22.96 -0.17 22.90
C LYS A 351 -21.85 -0.82 22.06
N ALA A 352 -22.19 -1.41 20.92
CA ALA A 352 -21.22 -2.06 20.05
C ALA A 352 -20.24 -1.05 19.39
N PHE A 353 -20.69 0.16 19.06
CA PHE A 353 -19.78 1.23 18.62
C PHE A 353 -18.80 1.63 19.73
N GLU A 354 -19.29 1.84 20.96
CA GLU A 354 -18.44 2.20 22.10
C GLU A 354 -17.39 1.12 22.41
N GLU A 355 -17.77 -0.17 22.32
CA GLU A 355 -16.84 -1.30 22.44
C GLU A 355 -15.79 -1.29 21.33
N SER A 356 -16.19 -0.99 20.08
CA SER A 356 -15.27 -0.86 18.95
C SER A 356 -14.26 0.29 19.17
N PHE A 357 -14.73 1.45 19.61
CA PHE A 357 -13.85 2.60 19.85
C PHE A 357 -12.85 2.37 20.98
N ALA A 358 -13.29 1.71 22.07
CA ALA A 358 -12.38 1.33 23.15
C ALA A 358 -11.29 0.36 22.66
N ALA A 359 -11.67 -0.63 21.84
CA ALA A 359 -10.71 -1.57 21.26
C ALA A 359 -9.76 -0.89 20.26
N TRP A 360 -10.26 0.04 19.43
CA TRP A 360 -9.41 0.85 18.56
C TRP A 360 -8.44 1.73 19.34
N ARG A 361 -8.83 2.28 20.50
CA ARG A 361 -7.90 3.03 21.36
C ARG A 361 -6.71 2.18 21.80
N GLU A 362 -6.95 0.94 22.21
CA GLU A 362 -5.89 -0.02 22.56
C GLU A 362 -4.94 -0.27 21.38
N VAL A 363 -5.47 -0.39 20.15
CA VAL A 363 -4.67 -0.56 18.93
C VAL A 363 -3.79 0.66 18.66
N LEU A 364 -4.37 1.85 18.71
CA LEU A 364 -3.68 3.11 18.41
C LEU A 364 -2.63 3.48 19.46
N ASP A 365 -2.85 3.12 20.73
CA ASP A 365 -1.85 3.28 21.78
C ASP A 365 -0.66 2.32 21.60
N GLY A 366 -0.89 1.17 20.95
CA GLY A 366 0.15 0.20 20.60
C GLY A 366 0.91 0.52 19.31
N SER A 367 0.49 1.51 18.53
CA SER A 367 1.10 1.84 17.24
C SER A 367 1.00 3.33 16.91
N GLU A 368 2.09 4.06 17.13
CA GLU A 368 2.23 5.48 16.76
C GLU A 368 1.99 5.71 15.25
N ILE A 369 2.49 4.80 14.39
CA ILE A 369 2.30 4.90 12.92
C ILE A 369 0.81 5.00 12.57
N LEU A 370 -0.01 4.06 13.05
CA LEU A 370 -1.46 4.08 12.81
C LEU A 370 -2.18 5.26 13.47
N ARG A 371 -1.70 5.74 14.62
CA ARG A 371 -2.26 6.92 15.30
C ARG A 371 -1.98 8.22 14.56
N GLU A 372 -0.82 8.29 13.90
CA GLU A 372 -0.43 9.47 13.14
C GLU A 372 -1.00 9.49 11.72
N ASP A 373 -1.35 8.32 11.18
CA ASP A 373 -1.80 8.14 9.80
C ASP A 373 -3.19 8.74 9.50
N MET A 374 -3.29 9.41 8.35
CA MET A 374 -4.52 10.07 7.89
C MET A 374 -5.56 9.10 7.34
N PHE A 375 -5.16 8.01 6.68
CA PHE A 375 -6.11 7.01 6.18
C PHE A 375 -6.78 6.28 7.36
N MET A 376 -6.02 5.98 8.41
CA MET A 376 -6.59 5.43 9.64
C MET A 376 -7.60 6.40 10.29
N ALA A 377 -7.28 7.70 10.29
CA ALA A 377 -8.19 8.72 10.79
C ALA A 377 -9.49 8.80 9.95
N GLU A 378 -9.39 8.74 8.62
CA GLU A 378 -10.55 8.71 7.72
C GLU A 378 -11.45 7.50 7.99
N ASP A 379 -10.88 6.28 8.02
CA ASP A 379 -11.60 5.03 8.30
C ASP A 379 -12.37 5.10 9.64
N LEU A 380 -11.72 5.61 10.69
CA LEU A 380 -12.36 5.77 12.01
C LEU A 380 -13.42 6.88 12.00
N ASN A 381 -13.20 7.95 11.25
CA ASN A 381 -14.18 9.03 11.12
C ASN A 381 -15.47 8.55 10.45
N GLU A 382 -15.41 7.66 9.46
CA GLU A 382 -16.60 7.04 8.89
C GLU A 382 -17.39 6.24 9.95
N LEU A 383 -16.69 5.52 10.82
CA LEU A 383 -17.30 4.78 11.93
C LEU A 383 -17.95 5.72 12.95
N ILE A 384 -17.26 6.82 13.29
CA ILE A 384 -17.76 7.87 14.19
C ILE A 384 -19.00 8.55 13.60
N ASP A 385 -19.03 8.82 12.30
CA ASP A 385 -20.18 9.43 11.64
C ASP A 385 -21.42 8.52 11.66
N LYS A 386 -21.22 7.19 11.56
CA LYS A 386 -22.32 6.22 11.79
C LYS A 386 -22.79 6.25 13.24
N TYR A 387 -21.89 6.30 14.20
CA TYR A 387 -22.23 6.41 15.62
C TYR A 387 -23.03 7.68 15.94
N ARG A 388 -22.67 8.83 15.34
CA ARG A 388 -23.43 10.08 15.47
C ARG A 388 -24.88 9.90 15.01
N LYS A 389 -25.12 9.22 13.89
CA LYS A 389 -26.48 8.92 13.43
C LYS A 389 -27.28 8.06 14.41
N VAL A 390 -26.62 7.15 15.15
CA VAL A 390 -27.27 6.37 16.21
C VAL A 390 -27.66 7.27 17.38
N LEU A 391 -26.75 8.13 17.84
CA LEU A 391 -27.01 9.06 18.93
C LEU A 391 -28.11 10.06 18.59
N ASP A 392 -28.12 10.58 17.36
CA ASP A 392 -29.16 11.49 16.87
C ASP A 392 -30.54 10.84 16.92
N GLN A 393 -30.66 9.55 16.57
CA GLN A 393 -31.93 8.81 16.67
C GLN A 393 -32.33 8.44 18.11
N LEU A 394 -31.38 8.48 19.04
CA LEU A 394 -31.61 8.27 20.47
C LEU A 394 -31.85 9.58 21.24
N ASP A 395 -31.77 10.74 20.57
CA ASP A 395 -31.72 12.07 21.20
C ASP A 395 -30.60 12.19 22.27
N GLU A 396 -29.48 11.50 22.06
CA GLU A 396 -28.33 11.49 22.96
C GLU A 396 -27.20 12.42 22.45
N LYS A 397 -26.46 13.03 23.37
CA LYS A 397 -25.33 13.91 23.01
C LYS A 397 -24.08 13.09 22.70
N PHE A 398 -23.26 13.60 21.78
CA PHE A 398 -21.93 13.07 21.56
C PHE A 398 -21.08 13.15 22.85
N PRO A 399 -20.39 12.07 23.25
CA PRO A 399 -19.64 12.02 24.49
C PRO A 399 -18.48 13.02 24.51
N THR A 400 -18.30 13.68 25.66
CA THR A 400 -17.16 14.57 25.93
C THR A 400 -16.62 14.29 27.35
N PRO A 401 -15.35 13.81 27.49
CA PRO A 401 -14.39 13.52 26.41
C PRO A 401 -14.75 12.29 25.58
N PHE A 402 -14.30 12.25 24.32
CA PHE A 402 -14.42 11.09 23.44
C PHE A 402 -13.11 10.28 23.39
N VAL A 403 -13.21 8.94 23.37
CA VAL A 403 -12.04 8.05 23.49
C VAL A 403 -11.08 8.12 22.29
N LEU A 404 -11.58 8.51 21.11
CA LEU A 404 -10.77 8.71 19.90
C LEU A 404 -10.75 10.19 19.46
N GLN A 405 -10.78 11.13 20.42
CA GLN A 405 -10.83 12.57 20.12
C GLN A 405 -9.67 13.02 19.21
N ASP A 406 -8.47 12.51 19.45
CA ASP A 406 -7.28 12.81 18.65
C ASP A 406 -7.38 12.35 17.19
N MET A 407 -8.08 11.24 16.92
CA MET A 407 -8.36 10.79 15.54
C MET A 407 -9.50 11.59 14.91
N PHE A 408 -10.50 11.95 15.70
CA PHE A 408 -11.63 12.76 15.25
C PHE A 408 -11.23 14.18 14.85
N ASP A 409 -10.24 14.76 15.54
CA ASP A 409 -9.77 16.13 15.30
C ASP A 409 -8.90 16.27 14.04
N LYS A 410 -8.41 15.15 13.46
CA LYS A 410 -7.59 15.10 12.24
C LYS A 410 -8.39 15.28 10.93
N ARG A 411 -9.55 15.94 10.98
CA ARG A 411 -10.42 16.15 9.81
C ARG A 411 -9.91 17.20 8.82
#